data_AF-A0A6H1JXQ1-F1
#
_entry.id   AF-A0A6H1JXQ1-F1
#
_cell.length_a   1.000
_cell.length_b   1.000
_cell.length_c   1.000
_cell.angle_alpha   90.00
_cell.angle_beta   90.00
_cell.angle_gamma   90.00
#
_symmetry.space_group_name_H-M   'P 1'
#
loop_
_entity.id
_entity.type
_entity.pdbx_description
1 polymer ?
#
loop_
_entity_poly.entity_id
_entity_poly.type
_entity_poly.pdbx_seq_one_letter_code
_entity_poly.pdbx_strand_id
1 'polypeptide(L)'
;MDLQRALLAEPGRPHPNLELATRYLPSGSSALVGGDWFETVRLHYGRTLLVMGDVMGHGLDAAVDMNAYRSHLRYVASTDLPPHRVLRQLDAAVAEEESRRPATCLLARVDPARGIAAFASAGHLPPAVIGPDGAAGLVDVPVGPPLGTGVGGYELVTRALTPEETLVMFTDGLIERRGEDIDASLSRLARMRLSVGAGVEQMLDEVLLRLDGLHAEDDVAVLAARIRHHPGTEAAGAVES
;
A
#
# COMPACT_ATOMS: atom_id res chain seq x y z
N MET A 1 17.73 13.64 -19.83
CA MET A 1 16.60 13.87 -18.90
C MET A 1 15.75 12.60 -18.78
N ASP A 2 16.36 11.40 -18.87
CA ASP A 2 15.64 10.23 -19.45
C ASP A 2 15.79 8.88 -18.73
N LEU A 3 16.39 8.82 -17.53
CA LEU A 3 16.34 7.61 -16.70
C LEU A 3 15.32 7.75 -15.56
N GLN A 4 15.29 8.92 -14.91
CA GLN A 4 14.42 9.19 -13.76
C GLN A 4 12.93 9.06 -14.09
N ARG A 5 12.50 9.55 -15.27
CA ARG A 5 11.10 9.42 -15.72
C ARG A 5 10.75 8.00 -16.20
N ALA A 6 11.74 7.20 -16.57
CA ALA A 6 11.54 5.80 -16.99
C ALA A 6 11.33 4.86 -15.78
N LEU A 7 11.83 5.24 -14.60
CA LEU A 7 11.62 4.52 -13.33
C LEU A 7 10.21 4.75 -12.77
N LEU A 8 9.60 5.89 -13.09
CA LEU A 8 8.20 6.20 -12.81
C LEU A 8 7.29 5.48 -13.82
N ALA A 9 7.32 4.14 -13.86
CA ALA A 9 6.28 3.41 -14.57
C ALA A 9 4.94 3.67 -13.86
N GLU A 10 3.91 4.02 -14.62
CA GLU A 10 2.58 4.19 -14.05
C GLU A 10 2.17 2.90 -13.29
N PRO A 11 1.46 3.04 -12.18
CA PRO A 11 0.91 1.89 -11.47
C PRO A 11 0.13 1.03 -12.46
N GLY A 12 0.16 -0.29 -12.27
CA GLY A 12 -0.74 -1.18 -12.98
C GLY A 12 -2.18 -0.68 -12.83
N ARG A 13 -3.00 -0.87 -13.85
CA ARG A 13 -4.42 -0.51 -13.73
C ARG A 13 -5.07 -1.48 -12.74
N PRO A 14 -5.78 -1.06 -11.69
CA PRO A 14 -6.50 -1.97 -10.80
C PRO A 14 -7.64 -2.68 -11.53
N HIS A 15 -8.19 -3.74 -10.94
CA HIS A 15 -9.43 -4.35 -11.47
C HIS A 15 -10.60 -3.34 -11.36
N PRO A 16 -11.56 -3.29 -12.31
CA PRO A 16 -12.70 -2.35 -12.25
C PRO A 16 -13.56 -2.43 -10.98
N ASN A 17 -13.48 -3.54 -10.25
CA ASN A 17 -14.19 -3.74 -8.97
C ASN A 17 -13.54 -3.01 -7.78
N LEU A 18 -12.46 -2.24 -8.03
CA LEU A 18 -11.76 -1.46 -7.02
C LEU A 18 -11.63 -0.01 -7.51
N GLU A 19 -12.10 0.92 -6.69
CA GLU A 19 -11.74 2.34 -6.79
C GLU A 19 -10.35 2.53 -6.17
N LEU A 20 -9.52 3.32 -6.84
CA LEU A 20 -8.14 3.55 -6.44
C LEU A 20 -7.81 5.03 -6.65
N ALA A 21 -7.17 5.64 -5.66
CA ALA A 21 -6.51 6.92 -5.77
C ALA A 21 -5.08 6.78 -5.23
N THR A 22 -4.13 7.51 -5.83
CA THR A 22 -2.72 7.46 -5.41
C THR A 22 -2.09 8.84 -5.49
N ARG A 23 -1.15 9.13 -4.59
CA ARG A 23 -0.31 10.33 -4.63
C ARG A 23 1.13 9.95 -4.31
N TYR A 24 2.04 10.61 -5.01
CA TYR A 24 3.47 10.57 -4.74
C TYR A 24 3.97 12.01 -4.64
N LEU A 25 4.52 12.40 -3.49
CA LEU A 25 5.09 13.73 -3.25
C LEU A 25 6.59 13.54 -2.98
N PRO A 26 7.48 13.82 -3.94
CA PRO A 26 8.92 13.70 -3.71
C PRO A 26 9.42 14.82 -2.79
N SER A 27 10.38 14.49 -1.94
CA SER A 27 11.13 15.43 -1.10
C SER A 27 12.29 16.06 -1.88
N GLY A 28 12.41 17.39 -1.76
CA GLY A 28 13.57 18.14 -2.30
C GLY A 28 13.48 18.60 -3.76
N SER A 29 14.36 19.53 -4.12
CA SER A 29 14.31 20.28 -5.40
C SER A 29 15.01 19.60 -6.58
N SER A 30 15.73 18.48 -6.37
CA SER A 30 16.66 17.91 -7.35
C SER A 30 16.52 16.40 -7.61
N ALA A 31 15.78 15.66 -6.80
CA ALA A 31 15.51 14.23 -7.00
C ALA A 31 14.04 14.01 -7.35
N LEU A 32 13.76 13.65 -8.61
CA LEU A 32 12.42 13.24 -9.05
C LEU A 32 12.13 11.76 -8.71
N VAL A 33 12.97 11.10 -7.92
CA VAL A 33 12.91 9.64 -7.66
C VAL A 33 13.49 9.31 -6.28
N GLY A 34 12.74 8.56 -5.47
CA GLY A 34 13.17 8.03 -4.18
C GLY A 34 13.03 6.51 -4.07
N GLY A 35 13.17 6.00 -2.84
CA GLY A 35 13.03 4.58 -2.49
C GLY A 35 11.59 4.11 -2.38
N ASP A 36 10.66 5.03 -2.18
CA ASP A 36 9.22 4.79 -2.06
C ASP A 36 8.59 4.27 -3.35
N TRP A 37 7.71 3.29 -3.21
CA TRP A 37 6.85 2.87 -4.32
C TRP A 37 5.51 2.33 -3.84
N PHE A 38 4.52 2.47 -4.72
CA PHE A 38 3.30 1.68 -4.66
C PHE A 38 3.07 1.01 -6.01
N GLU A 39 2.38 -0.12 -5.98
CA GLU A 39 2.03 -0.88 -7.17
C GLU A 39 0.66 -1.51 -7.03
N THR A 40 -0.04 -1.70 -8.16
CA THR A 40 -1.22 -2.56 -8.19
C THR A 40 -1.09 -3.66 -9.22
N VAL A 41 -1.38 -4.89 -8.80
CA VAL A 41 -1.33 -6.08 -9.66
C VAL A 41 -2.71 -6.69 -9.73
N ARG A 42 -3.28 -6.77 -10.94
CA ARG A 42 -4.53 -7.51 -11.18
C ARG A 42 -4.26 -9.00 -11.01
N LEU A 43 -5.10 -9.65 -10.22
CA LEU A 43 -5.06 -11.09 -9.98
C LEU A 43 -6.31 -11.77 -10.56
N HIS A 44 -6.31 -13.09 -10.56
CA HIS A 44 -7.48 -13.88 -10.95
C HIS A 44 -8.69 -13.62 -10.03
N TYR A 45 -9.89 -13.86 -10.58
CA TYR A 45 -11.18 -13.73 -9.87
C TYR A 45 -11.50 -12.30 -9.40
N GLY A 46 -11.03 -11.28 -10.13
CA GLY A 46 -11.34 -9.88 -9.82
C GLY A 46 -10.63 -9.34 -8.58
N ARG A 47 -9.65 -10.08 -8.05
CA ARG A 47 -8.81 -9.67 -6.92
C ARG A 47 -7.73 -8.70 -7.39
N THR A 48 -7.27 -7.84 -6.48
CA THR A 48 -6.16 -6.93 -6.73
C THR A 48 -5.16 -7.03 -5.59
N LEU A 49 -3.87 -7.16 -5.91
CA LEU A 49 -2.80 -6.97 -4.94
C LEU A 49 -2.38 -5.50 -4.96
N LEU A 50 -2.47 -4.86 -3.80
CA LEU A 50 -1.95 -3.53 -3.54
C LEU A 50 -0.63 -3.68 -2.81
N VAL A 51 0.33 -2.85 -3.18
CA VAL A 51 1.68 -2.86 -2.62
C VAL A 51 2.04 -1.45 -2.20
N MET A 52 2.62 -1.34 -1.02
CA MET A 52 3.36 -0.18 -0.56
C MET A 52 4.73 -0.66 -0.11
N GLY A 53 5.78 0.07 -0.45
CA GLY A 53 7.10 -0.23 0.07
C GLY A 53 8.02 0.98 -0.01
N ASP A 54 9.11 0.85 0.72
CA ASP A 54 10.14 1.87 0.82
C ASP A 54 11.51 1.17 0.91
N VAL A 55 12.43 1.58 0.06
CA VAL A 55 13.82 1.11 0.07
C VAL A 55 14.65 2.03 0.93
N MET A 56 15.36 1.45 1.90
CA MET A 56 16.19 2.23 2.82
C MET A 56 17.16 3.16 2.08
N GLY A 57 17.25 4.39 2.57
CA GLY A 57 18.10 5.43 2.02
C GLY A 57 17.44 6.19 0.88
N HIS A 58 18.17 7.12 0.25
CA HIS A 58 17.58 8.07 -0.69
C HIS A 58 18.41 8.22 -1.97
N GLY A 59 17.82 8.88 -2.97
CA GLY A 59 18.49 9.24 -4.21
C GLY A 59 18.55 8.13 -5.26
N LEU A 60 19.41 8.30 -6.26
CA LEU A 60 19.44 7.47 -7.46
C LEU A 60 19.65 5.99 -7.15
N ASP A 61 20.54 5.67 -6.22
CA ASP A 61 20.77 4.29 -5.87
C ASP A 61 19.46 3.69 -5.35
N ALA A 62 18.75 4.36 -4.42
CA ALA A 62 17.54 3.80 -3.78
C ALA A 62 16.45 3.55 -4.83
N ALA A 63 16.35 4.45 -5.79
CA ALA A 63 15.47 4.30 -6.94
C ALA A 63 15.81 3.10 -7.85
N VAL A 64 17.09 2.76 -8.00
CA VAL A 64 17.52 1.57 -8.77
C VAL A 64 17.09 0.29 -8.06
N ASP A 65 17.34 0.20 -6.75
CA ASP A 65 16.91 -0.93 -5.93
C ASP A 65 15.39 -1.06 -5.88
N MET A 66 14.67 0.07 -5.74
CA MET A 66 13.20 0.11 -5.78
C MET A 66 12.67 -0.49 -7.08
N ASN A 67 13.25 -0.13 -8.22
CA ASN A 67 12.83 -0.68 -9.51
C ASN A 67 13.12 -2.19 -9.61
N ALA A 68 14.20 -2.67 -9.00
CA ALA A 68 14.50 -4.09 -8.90
C ALA A 68 13.46 -4.82 -8.03
N TYR A 69 13.14 -4.31 -6.83
CA TYR A 69 12.08 -4.84 -5.97
C TYR A 69 10.74 -4.90 -6.70
N ARG A 70 10.35 -3.79 -7.33
CA ARG A 70 9.11 -3.68 -8.11
C ARG A 70 9.03 -4.70 -9.24
N SER A 71 10.14 -4.93 -9.94
CA SER A 71 10.21 -5.91 -11.04
C SER A 71 10.06 -7.34 -10.54
N HIS A 72 10.79 -7.71 -9.48
CA HIS A 72 10.68 -9.04 -8.86
C HIS A 72 9.28 -9.29 -8.30
N LEU A 73 8.71 -8.29 -7.62
CA LEU A 73 7.36 -8.35 -7.09
C LEU A 73 6.32 -8.65 -8.18
N ARG A 74 6.38 -7.96 -9.33
CA ARG A 74 5.44 -8.21 -10.44
C ARG A 74 5.54 -9.65 -10.93
N TYR A 75 6.75 -10.19 -11.02
CA TYR A 75 6.97 -11.59 -11.38
C TYR A 75 6.38 -12.55 -10.34
N VAL A 76 6.71 -12.37 -9.05
CA VAL A 76 6.22 -13.23 -7.97
C VAL A 76 4.69 -13.14 -7.83
N ALA A 77 4.12 -11.94 -7.90
CA ALA A 77 2.68 -11.70 -7.76
C ALA A 77 1.85 -12.40 -8.85
N SER A 78 2.44 -12.66 -10.02
CA SER A 78 1.77 -13.41 -11.11
C SER A 78 1.45 -14.87 -10.76
N THR A 79 1.99 -15.39 -9.65
CA THR A 79 1.80 -16.78 -9.19
C THR A 79 0.58 -17.01 -8.29
N ASP A 80 -0.24 -15.97 -8.05
CA ASP A 80 -1.47 -15.99 -7.23
C ASP A 80 -1.30 -16.52 -5.78
N LEU A 81 -0.08 -16.42 -5.26
CA LEU A 81 0.24 -16.77 -3.88
C LEU A 81 -0.43 -15.83 -2.86
N PRO A 82 -0.68 -16.29 -1.62
CA PRO A 82 -1.08 -15.40 -0.54
C PRO A 82 0.05 -14.41 -0.18
N PRO A 83 -0.27 -13.19 0.32
CA PRO A 83 0.69 -12.11 0.57
C PRO A 83 1.97 -12.50 1.29
N HIS A 84 1.88 -13.20 2.41
CA HIS A 84 3.05 -13.66 3.18
C HIS A 84 4.03 -14.55 2.38
N ARG A 85 3.52 -15.36 1.44
CA ARG A 85 4.36 -16.19 0.56
C ARG A 85 4.99 -15.38 -0.57
N VAL A 86 4.29 -14.36 -1.06
CA VAL A 86 4.86 -13.38 -2.01
C VAL A 86 6.04 -12.67 -1.37
N LEU A 87 5.88 -12.15 -0.15
CA LEU A 87 6.98 -11.52 0.60
C LEU A 87 8.14 -12.49 0.82
N ARG A 88 7.86 -13.74 1.21
CA ARG A 88 8.92 -14.74 1.41
C ARG A 88 9.71 -15.05 0.14
N GLN A 89 9.04 -15.15 -1.01
CA GLN A 89 9.73 -15.39 -2.29
C GLN A 89 10.51 -14.16 -2.74
N LEU A 90 9.96 -12.96 -2.52
CA LEU A 90 10.64 -11.71 -2.82
C LEU A 90 11.90 -11.51 -1.94
N ASP A 91 11.79 -11.77 -0.63
CA ASP A 91 12.90 -11.70 0.32
C ASP A 91 14.02 -12.66 -0.08
N ALA A 92 13.68 -13.92 -0.39
CA ALA A 92 14.66 -14.91 -0.82
C ALA A 92 15.35 -14.52 -2.14
N ALA A 93 14.60 -14.04 -3.13
CA ALA A 93 15.16 -13.63 -4.41
C ALA A 93 16.11 -12.43 -4.28
N VAL A 94 15.80 -11.50 -3.39
CA VAL A 94 16.61 -10.29 -3.20
C VAL A 94 17.79 -10.51 -2.26
N ALA A 95 17.66 -11.37 -1.24
CA ALA A 95 18.74 -11.67 -0.30
C ALA A 95 19.96 -12.37 -0.96
N GLU A 96 19.79 -12.96 -2.15
CA GLU A 96 20.91 -13.49 -2.95
C GLU A 96 21.80 -12.39 -3.56
N GLU A 97 21.34 -11.14 -3.58
CA GLU A 97 22.05 -9.99 -4.13
C GLU A 97 22.66 -9.13 -3.01
N GLU A 98 23.89 -9.45 -2.59
CA GLU A 98 24.59 -8.84 -1.43
C GLU A 98 24.67 -7.30 -1.45
N SER A 99 24.58 -6.66 -2.62
CA SER A 99 24.64 -5.20 -2.75
C SER A 99 23.29 -4.48 -2.63
N ARG A 100 22.17 -5.21 -2.55
CA ARG A 100 20.84 -4.59 -2.52
C ARG A 100 20.49 -4.11 -1.12
N ARG A 101 19.97 -2.90 -1.01
CA ARG A 101 19.50 -2.40 0.29
C ARG A 101 18.23 -3.10 0.74
N PRO A 102 18.04 -3.26 2.06
CA PRO A 102 16.78 -3.72 2.60
C PRO A 102 15.64 -2.76 2.25
N ALA A 103 14.44 -3.31 2.17
CA ALA A 103 13.23 -2.53 1.93
C ALA A 103 12.11 -2.96 2.87
N THR A 104 11.32 -2.00 3.31
CA THR A 104 10.04 -2.30 3.95
C THR A 104 8.98 -2.54 2.88
N CYS A 105 8.04 -3.44 3.13
CA CYS A 105 6.94 -3.68 2.19
C CYS A 105 5.67 -4.18 2.89
N LEU A 106 4.53 -3.58 2.56
CA LEU A 106 3.20 -4.02 2.93
C LEU A 106 2.46 -4.49 1.68
N LEU A 107 1.91 -5.70 1.76
CA LEU A 107 1.03 -6.25 0.73
C LEU A 107 -0.40 -6.35 1.26
N ALA A 108 -1.36 -5.90 0.45
CA ALA A 108 -2.79 -6.08 0.71
C ALA A 108 -3.47 -6.69 -0.52
N ARG A 109 -3.91 -7.96 -0.42
CA ARG A 109 -4.72 -8.59 -1.46
C ARG A 109 -6.20 -8.39 -1.16
N VAL A 110 -6.87 -7.59 -1.97
CA VAL A 110 -8.30 -7.31 -1.86
C VAL A 110 -9.10 -8.28 -2.73
N ASP A 111 -10.10 -8.92 -2.11
CA ASP A 111 -11.10 -9.77 -2.76
C ASP A 111 -12.49 -9.11 -2.66
N PRO A 112 -12.88 -8.33 -3.68
CA PRO A 112 -14.19 -7.65 -3.71
C PRO A 112 -15.37 -8.60 -3.63
N ALA A 113 -15.25 -9.82 -4.19
CA ALA A 113 -16.36 -10.77 -4.21
C ALA A 113 -16.63 -11.36 -2.82
N ARG A 114 -15.60 -11.48 -1.98
CA ARG A 114 -15.73 -11.96 -0.60
C ARG A 114 -15.83 -10.84 0.43
N GLY A 115 -15.54 -9.59 0.06
CA GLY A 115 -15.44 -8.47 1.01
C GLY A 115 -14.33 -8.69 2.03
N ILE A 116 -13.18 -9.20 1.59
CA ILE A 116 -12.04 -9.52 2.47
C ILE A 116 -10.76 -8.91 1.90
N ALA A 117 -9.94 -8.37 2.79
CA ALA A 117 -8.55 -8.01 2.50
C ALA A 117 -7.60 -8.90 3.32
N ALA A 118 -6.56 -9.40 2.65
CA ALA A 118 -5.52 -10.21 3.26
C ALA A 118 -4.19 -9.45 3.24
N PHE A 119 -3.50 -9.36 4.37
CA PHE A 119 -2.32 -8.54 4.57
C PHE A 119 -1.11 -9.37 4.99
N ALA A 120 0.08 -8.88 4.65
CA ALA A 120 1.35 -9.29 5.23
C ALA A 120 2.32 -8.11 5.17
N SER A 121 3.13 -7.93 6.23
CA SER A 121 4.10 -6.84 6.32
C SER A 121 5.53 -7.37 6.50
N ALA A 122 6.47 -6.79 5.77
CA ALA A 122 7.90 -6.90 5.94
C ALA A 122 8.43 -5.53 6.42
N GLY A 123 8.47 -5.31 7.73
CA GLY A 123 9.00 -4.09 8.36
C GLY A 123 8.21 -2.80 8.11
N HIS A 124 7.08 -2.86 7.40
CA HIS A 124 6.34 -1.67 6.96
C HIS A 124 5.24 -1.29 7.94
N LEU A 125 4.84 -0.02 7.88
CA LEU A 125 3.78 0.56 8.71
C LEU A 125 2.43 -0.14 8.50
N PRO A 126 1.58 -0.23 9.55
CA PRO A 126 0.25 -0.78 9.42
C PRO A 126 -0.63 0.12 8.54
N PRO A 127 -1.46 -0.45 7.65
CA PRO A 127 -2.40 0.35 6.88
C PRO A 127 -3.53 0.85 7.78
N ALA A 128 -4.24 1.86 7.30
CA ALA A 128 -5.44 2.37 7.94
C ALA A 128 -6.70 1.97 7.16
N VAL A 129 -7.82 1.84 7.86
CA VAL A 129 -9.15 1.75 7.26
C VAL A 129 -9.98 2.92 7.75
N ILE A 130 -10.65 3.59 6.81
CA ILE A 130 -11.61 4.64 7.09
C ILE A 130 -13.00 4.02 6.99
N GLY A 131 -13.73 4.04 8.11
CA GLY A 131 -15.09 3.52 8.21
C GLY A 131 -16.14 4.41 7.55
N PRO A 132 -17.39 3.93 7.43
CA PRO A 132 -18.51 4.70 6.88
C PRO A 132 -18.86 5.94 7.71
N ASP A 133 -18.52 5.94 9.01
CA ASP A 133 -18.67 7.08 9.92
C ASP A 133 -17.48 8.06 9.86
N GLY A 134 -16.54 7.84 8.93
CA GLY A 134 -15.33 8.63 8.77
C GLY A 134 -14.24 8.34 9.81
N ALA A 135 -14.44 7.38 10.73
CA ALA A 135 -13.41 6.99 11.68
C ALA A 135 -12.23 6.33 10.97
N ALA A 136 -11.02 6.81 11.23
CA ALA A 136 -9.81 6.07 10.89
C ALA A 136 -9.52 5.00 11.96
N GLY A 137 -8.98 3.86 11.53
CA GLY A 137 -8.46 2.83 12.44
C GLY A 137 -7.32 2.07 11.77
N LEU A 138 -6.25 1.78 12.52
CA LEU A 138 -5.14 0.98 12.00
C LEU A 138 -5.52 -0.49 11.96
N VAL A 139 -5.04 -1.19 10.93
CA VAL A 139 -5.15 -2.64 10.83
C VAL A 139 -3.97 -3.25 11.58
N ASP A 140 -4.27 -4.13 12.53
CA ASP A 140 -3.24 -4.90 13.24
C ASP A 140 -2.66 -5.97 12.29
N VAL A 141 -1.48 -5.69 11.76
CA VAL A 141 -0.74 -6.57 10.85
C VAL A 141 0.58 -6.95 11.53
N PRO A 142 0.86 -8.26 11.76
CA PRO A 142 2.14 -8.67 12.30
C PRO A 142 3.30 -8.19 11.42
N VAL A 143 4.28 -7.53 12.05
CA VAL A 143 5.42 -6.93 11.37
C VAL A 143 6.57 -7.95 11.31
N GLY A 144 6.86 -8.44 10.12
CA GLY A 144 8.06 -9.23 9.85
C GLY A 144 9.33 -8.37 9.66
N PRO A 145 10.51 -8.97 9.49
CA PRO A 145 11.74 -8.26 9.18
C PRO A 145 11.71 -7.61 7.78
N PRO A 146 12.49 -6.56 7.50
CA PRO A 146 12.60 -5.99 6.16
C PRO A 146 13.00 -7.02 5.10
N LEU A 147 12.58 -6.80 3.86
CA LEU A 147 12.99 -7.58 2.69
C LEU A 147 14.50 -7.42 2.43
N GLY A 148 15.09 -8.43 1.79
CA GLY A 148 16.52 -8.45 1.46
C GLY A 148 17.40 -8.90 2.64
N THR A 149 16.79 -9.27 3.77
CA THR A 149 17.51 -9.78 4.95
C THR A 149 17.59 -11.30 4.96
N GLY A 150 16.72 -11.99 4.21
CA GLY A 150 16.66 -13.46 4.16
C GLY A 150 16.12 -14.11 5.44
N VAL A 151 15.67 -13.30 6.42
CA VAL A 151 15.16 -13.79 7.71
C VAL A 151 13.75 -14.38 7.54
N GLY A 152 12.94 -13.81 6.65
CA GLY A 152 11.56 -14.26 6.40
C GLY A 152 10.63 -14.16 7.63
N GLY A 153 9.72 -15.12 7.80
CA GLY A 153 8.79 -15.15 8.94
C GLY A 153 7.52 -14.30 8.79
N TYR A 154 7.19 -13.89 7.57
CA TYR A 154 5.98 -13.10 7.30
C TYR A 154 4.69 -13.87 7.60
N GLU A 155 3.76 -13.19 8.26
CA GLU A 155 2.47 -13.76 8.65
C GLU A 155 1.32 -13.22 7.81
N LEU A 156 0.27 -14.03 7.67
CA LEU A 156 -0.96 -13.65 6.99
C LEU A 156 -2.00 -13.23 8.01
N VAL A 157 -2.53 -12.03 7.87
CA VAL A 157 -3.76 -11.63 8.56
C VAL A 157 -4.85 -11.32 7.55
N THR A 158 -6.10 -11.61 7.91
CA THR A 158 -7.26 -11.30 7.07
C THR A 158 -8.27 -10.49 7.86
N ARG A 159 -8.86 -9.50 7.21
CA ARG A 159 -9.92 -8.65 7.77
C ARG A 159 -11.05 -8.55 6.75
N ALA A 160 -12.28 -8.43 7.21
CA ALA A 160 -13.37 -7.96 6.35
C ALA A 160 -13.00 -6.57 5.79
N LEU A 161 -13.42 -6.28 4.56
CA LEU A 161 -13.34 -4.95 3.96
C LEU A 161 -14.65 -4.73 3.21
N THR A 162 -15.48 -3.81 3.70
CA THR A 162 -16.79 -3.57 3.09
C THR A 162 -16.69 -2.54 1.95
N PRO A 163 -17.67 -2.46 1.04
CA PRO A 163 -17.71 -1.41 0.01
C PRO A 163 -17.78 0.02 0.54
N GLU A 164 -18.14 0.21 1.81
CA GLU A 164 -18.23 1.52 2.46
C GLU A 164 -16.92 1.90 3.18
N GLU A 165 -15.96 0.99 3.26
CA GLU A 165 -14.67 1.20 3.89
C GLU A 165 -13.59 1.57 2.86
N THR A 166 -12.73 2.52 3.21
CA THR A 166 -11.55 2.84 2.40
C THR A 166 -10.30 2.31 3.10
N LEU A 167 -9.56 1.45 2.43
CA LEU A 167 -8.20 1.07 2.82
C LEU A 167 -7.23 2.17 2.40
N VAL A 168 -6.34 2.59 3.30
CA VAL A 168 -5.27 3.56 3.05
C VAL A 168 -3.93 2.92 3.43
N MET A 169 -2.99 2.91 2.47
CA MET A 169 -1.61 2.47 2.65
C MET A 169 -0.70 3.67 2.39
N PHE A 170 0.39 3.78 3.15
CA PHE A 170 1.26 4.95 3.11
C PHE A 170 2.68 4.59 3.55
N THR A 171 3.67 5.33 3.04
CA THR A 171 5.05 5.32 3.55
C THR A 171 5.18 6.21 4.77
N ASP A 172 6.30 6.07 5.48
CA ASP A 172 6.60 6.83 6.70
C ASP A 172 6.70 8.32 6.45
N GLY A 173 7.14 8.79 5.28
CA GLY A 173 7.14 10.23 4.96
C GLY A 173 5.79 10.92 5.12
N LEU A 174 4.66 10.20 5.06
CA LEU A 174 3.34 10.77 5.38
C LEU A 174 3.18 11.17 6.85
N ILE A 175 3.81 10.43 7.76
CA ILE A 175 3.58 10.49 9.20
C ILE A 175 4.83 10.87 9.99
N GLU A 176 6.02 10.75 9.41
CA GLU A 176 7.30 11.03 10.04
C GLU A 176 7.44 12.53 10.25
N ARG A 177 7.81 12.89 11.49
CA ARG A 177 8.07 14.28 11.88
C ARG A 177 9.30 14.29 12.77
N ARG A 178 10.20 15.23 12.54
CA ARG A 178 11.40 15.37 13.37
C ARG A 178 11.06 15.48 14.85
N GLY A 179 11.61 14.57 15.64
CA GLY A 179 11.44 14.56 17.10
C GLY A 179 10.10 14.03 17.59
N GLU A 180 9.27 13.44 16.71
CA GLU A 180 8.06 12.72 17.10
C GLU A 180 8.26 11.21 16.92
N ASP A 181 7.69 10.43 17.85
CA ASP A 181 7.68 8.97 17.76
C ASP A 181 6.66 8.51 16.69
N ILE A 182 7.02 7.49 15.91
CA ILE A 182 6.15 6.88 14.90
C ILE A 182 4.81 6.46 15.52
N ASP A 183 4.82 5.92 16.74
CA ASP A 183 3.59 5.50 17.44
C ASP A 183 2.66 6.69 17.74
N ALA A 184 3.21 7.87 18.03
CA ALA A 184 2.44 9.08 18.25
C ALA A 184 1.81 9.58 16.94
N SER A 185 2.56 9.51 15.84
CA SER A 185 2.07 9.88 14.51
C SER A 185 0.99 8.91 14.00
N LEU A 186 1.17 7.61 14.17
CA LEU A 186 0.18 6.59 13.88
C LEU A 186 -1.09 6.77 14.73
N SER A 187 -0.93 7.08 16.01
CA SER A 187 -2.06 7.38 16.91
C SER A 187 -2.83 8.62 16.47
N ARG A 188 -2.16 9.64 15.90
CA ARG A 188 -2.83 10.81 15.32
C ARG A 188 -3.67 10.41 14.12
N LEU A 189 -3.12 9.60 13.21
CA LEU A 189 -3.87 9.06 12.07
C LEU A 189 -5.10 8.27 12.54
N ALA A 190 -4.93 7.36 13.48
CA ALA A 190 -6.02 6.54 14.05
C ALA A 190 -7.12 7.34 14.77
N ARG A 191 -6.85 8.60 15.16
CA ARG A 191 -7.84 9.49 15.77
C ARG A 191 -8.55 10.40 14.77
N MET A 192 -8.18 10.34 13.49
CA MET A 192 -8.78 11.19 12.46
C MET A 192 -10.26 10.82 12.24
N ARG A 193 -11.03 11.87 11.93
CA ARG A 193 -12.44 11.81 11.52
C ARG A 193 -12.56 12.50 10.17
N LEU A 194 -12.55 11.72 9.10
CA LEU A 194 -12.58 12.17 7.71
C LEU A 194 -14.01 12.42 7.22
N SER A 195 -14.14 13.10 6.09
CA SER A 195 -15.43 13.40 5.48
C SER A 195 -16.16 12.12 5.07
N VAL A 196 -17.41 11.99 5.53
CA VAL A 196 -18.30 10.87 5.18
C VAL A 196 -18.79 11.01 3.73
N GLY A 197 -18.90 9.89 3.02
CA GLY A 197 -19.42 9.85 1.65
C GLY A 197 -18.46 10.40 0.58
N ALA A 198 -17.25 10.82 0.96
CA ALA A 198 -16.22 11.25 0.01
C ALA A 198 -15.74 10.09 -0.87
N GLY A 199 -15.45 10.37 -2.14
CA GLY A 199 -14.76 9.44 -3.03
C GLY A 199 -13.31 9.20 -2.60
N VAL A 200 -12.67 8.14 -3.10
CA VAL A 200 -11.28 7.78 -2.72
C VAL A 200 -10.27 8.91 -2.97
N GLU A 201 -10.42 9.68 -4.04
CA GLU A 201 -9.55 10.83 -4.36
C GLU A 201 -9.64 11.93 -3.30
N GLN A 202 -10.86 12.36 -2.98
CA GLN A 202 -11.12 13.41 -1.99
C GLN A 202 -10.66 12.98 -0.59
N MET A 203 -10.87 11.71 -0.26
CA MET A 203 -10.43 11.15 1.01
C MET A 203 -8.91 11.14 1.12
N LEU A 204 -8.20 10.79 0.05
CA LEU A 204 -6.74 10.79 0.02
C LEU A 204 -6.20 12.22 0.13
N ASP A 205 -6.77 13.19 -0.59
CA ASP A 205 -6.40 14.61 -0.48
C ASP A 205 -6.64 15.15 0.94
N GLU A 206 -7.72 14.74 1.60
CA GLU A 206 -8.00 15.12 2.99
C GLU A 206 -6.99 14.52 3.98
N VAL A 207 -6.57 13.26 3.76
CA VAL A 207 -5.51 12.61 4.56
C VAL A 207 -4.21 13.39 4.44
N LEU A 208 -3.78 13.70 3.21
CA LEU A 208 -2.56 14.47 2.96
C LEU A 208 -2.62 15.85 3.62
N LEU A 209 -3.74 16.55 3.49
CA LEU A 209 -3.92 17.88 4.07
C LEU A 209 -3.83 17.84 5.61
N ARG A 210 -4.50 16.89 6.26
CA ARG A 210 -4.55 16.80 7.72
C ARG A 210 -3.23 16.33 8.34
N LEU A 211 -2.44 15.56 7.60
CA LEU A 211 -1.12 15.09 8.05
C LEU A 211 0.03 16.01 7.62
N ASP A 212 -0.28 17.07 6.86
CA ASP A 212 0.69 18.03 6.32
C ASP A 212 1.69 17.39 5.33
N GLY A 213 1.25 16.39 4.56
CA GLY A 213 2.11 15.65 3.64
C GLY A 213 2.73 16.49 2.52
N LEU A 214 2.20 17.69 2.25
CA LEU A 214 2.79 18.64 1.28
C LEU A 214 4.08 19.29 1.77
N HIS A 215 4.32 19.30 3.07
CA HIS A 215 5.54 19.84 3.69
C HIS A 215 6.37 18.73 4.35
N ALA A 216 6.14 17.47 3.95
CA ALA A 216 6.95 16.34 4.40
C ALA A 216 8.42 16.55 4.04
N GLU A 217 9.30 16.07 4.92
CA GLU A 217 10.74 16.15 4.72
C GLU A 217 11.29 14.96 3.93
N ASP A 218 10.53 13.87 3.85
CA ASP A 218 10.82 12.67 3.06
C ASP A 218 9.75 12.46 1.97
N ASP A 219 10.00 11.52 1.06
CA ASP A 219 9.07 11.14 0.02
C ASP A 219 7.77 10.61 0.63
N VAL A 220 6.64 10.98 0.02
CA VAL A 220 5.32 10.56 0.48
C VAL A 220 4.64 9.75 -0.61
N ALA A 221 4.50 8.45 -0.40
CA ALA A 221 3.65 7.59 -1.20
C ALA A 221 2.39 7.25 -0.42
N VAL A 222 1.21 7.54 -1.00
CA VAL A 222 -0.09 7.19 -0.42
C VAL A 222 -1.00 6.57 -1.46
N LEU A 223 -1.68 5.50 -1.06
CA LEU A 223 -2.66 4.78 -1.87
C LEU A 223 -3.95 4.61 -1.07
N ALA A 224 -5.08 4.97 -1.66
CA ALA A 224 -6.41 4.71 -1.13
C ALA A 224 -7.17 3.76 -2.06
N ALA A 225 -7.82 2.75 -1.49
CA ALA A 225 -8.58 1.75 -2.23
C ALA A 225 -9.94 1.50 -1.56
N ARG A 226 -11.00 1.40 -2.38
CA ARG A 226 -12.36 1.07 -1.92
C ARG A 226 -12.98 0.06 -2.87
N ILE A 227 -13.65 -0.96 -2.34
CA ILE A 227 -14.39 -1.91 -3.17
C ILE A 227 -15.53 -1.17 -3.87
N ARG A 228 -15.59 -1.25 -5.20
CA ARG A 228 -16.72 -0.70 -5.94
C ARG A 228 -17.96 -1.51 -5.65
N HIS A 229 -19.00 -0.84 -5.19
CA HIS A 229 -20.32 -1.44 -5.10
C HIS A 229 -20.81 -1.77 -6.51
N HIS A 230 -20.98 -3.06 -6.82
CA HIS A 230 -21.75 -3.46 -7.99
C HIS A 230 -23.22 -3.52 -7.57
N PRO A 231 -24.11 -2.68 -8.11
CA PRO A 231 -25.56 -2.76 -7.84
C PRO A 231 -26.18 -3.98 -8.56
N GLY A 232 -25.76 -5.19 -8.21
CA GLY A 232 -26.09 -6.42 -8.93
C GLY A 232 -26.06 -7.70 -8.10
N THR A 233 -26.21 -7.62 -6.78
CA THR A 233 -26.45 -8.80 -5.93
C THR A 233 -27.37 -8.50 -4.77
N GLU A 234 -28.40 -7.66 -4.98
CA GLU A 234 -29.60 -7.74 -4.16
C GLU A 234 -30.52 -8.80 -4.76
N ALA A 235 -30.53 -9.96 -4.09
CA ALA A 235 -31.59 -10.97 -4.08
C ALA A 235 -32.38 -11.22 -5.38
N ALA A 236 -31.81 -12.04 -6.27
CA ALA A 236 -32.60 -12.93 -7.15
C ALA A 236 -33.26 -14.09 -6.35
N GLY A 237 -33.80 -13.78 -5.16
CA GLY A 237 -34.35 -14.74 -4.20
C GLY A 237 -35.82 -14.50 -3.84
N ALA A 238 -36.54 -13.71 -4.63
CA ALA A 238 -37.99 -13.55 -4.51
C ALA A 238 -38.66 -13.86 -5.85
N VAL A 239 -38.64 -15.14 -6.23
CA VAL A 239 -39.58 -15.69 -7.21
C VAL A 239 -40.10 -17.03 -6.68
N GLU A 240 -41.39 -17.00 -6.33
CA GLU A 240 -42.38 -18.08 -6.34
C GLU A 240 -42.21 -19.28 -5.40
N SER A 241 -42.99 -19.25 -4.30
CA SER A 241 -43.93 -20.32 -3.89
C SER A 241 -45.01 -19.73 -2.98
#